data_AF-A0A7C1GDS7-F1
#
_entry.id   AF-A0A7C1GDS7-F1
#
_cell.length_a   1.000
_cell.length_b   1.000
_cell.length_c   1.000
_cell.angle_alpha   90.00
_cell.angle_beta   90.00
_cell.angle_gamma   90.00
#
_symmetry.space_group_name_H-M   'P 1'
#
loop_
_entity.id
_entity.type
_entity.pdbx_description
1 polymer ?
#
loop_
_entity_poly.entity_id
_entity_poly.type
_entity_poly.pdbx_seq_one_letter_code
_entity_poly.pdbx_strand_id
1 'polypeptide(L)'
;RRVVEGVTRVSGVEGFVVSSSDGLPLFSSLADKELEEKVAALTAVLSEVGNRASTELGKGEAEWITVNAPDGSGIIYTKLGQIGYLAVLFNKDTRLGVLLYTLRDIKRKIGG
;
A
#
# COMPACT_ATOMS: atom_id res chain seq x y z
N ARG A 1 14.19 0.47 -3.35
CA ARG A 1 13.76 -0.33 -4.53
C ARG A 1 13.70 -1.83 -4.25
N ARG A 2 14.82 -2.56 -4.10
CA ARG A 2 14.86 -4.03 -3.88
C ARG A 2 13.99 -4.56 -2.73
N VAL A 3 13.85 -3.81 -1.64
CA VAL A 3 13.04 -4.22 -0.47
C VAL A 3 11.56 -4.33 -0.84
N VAL A 4 11.03 -3.35 -1.59
CA VAL A 4 9.61 -3.29 -1.95
C VAL A 4 9.26 -4.28 -3.07
N GLU A 5 10.19 -4.54 -3.99
CA GLU A 5 10.04 -5.55 -5.06
C GLU A 5 9.75 -6.96 -4.54
N GLY A 6 10.03 -7.25 -3.25
CA GLY A 6 9.64 -8.52 -2.64
C GLY A 6 8.13 -8.76 -2.61
N VAL A 7 7.31 -7.70 -2.67
CA VAL A 7 5.85 -7.82 -2.58
C VAL A 7 5.22 -8.52 -3.79
N THR A 8 5.79 -8.36 -4.99
CA THR A 8 5.29 -8.98 -6.22
C THR A 8 5.54 -10.50 -6.26
N ARG A 9 6.30 -11.04 -5.30
CA ARG A 9 6.49 -12.49 -5.12
C ARG A 9 5.31 -13.15 -4.40
N VAL A 10 4.43 -12.36 -3.78
CA VAL A 10 3.21 -12.86 -3.16
C VAL A 10 2.22 -13.19 -4.27
N SER A 11 1.82 -14.46 -4.36
CA SER A 11 0.84 -14.92 -5.35
C SER A 11 -0.44 -14.10 -5.27
N GLY A 12 -0.94 -13.63 -6.43
CA GLY A 12 -2.15 -12.82 -6.55
C GLY A 12 -1.93 -11.31 -6.45
N VAL A 13 -0.73 -10.84 -6.10
CA VAL A 13 -0.38 -9.42 -6.21
C VAL A 13 -0.28 -9.03 -7.68
N GLU A 14 -1.02 -7.99 -8.06
CA GLU A 14 -1.10 -7.46 -9.42
C GLU A 14 -0.02 -6.40 -9.66
N GLY A 15 0.34 -5.68 -8.58
CA GLY A 15 1.43 -4.72 -8.59
C GLY A 15 1.38 -3.79 -7.40
N PHE A 16 2.30 -2.83 -7.38
CA PHE A 16 2.37 -1.84 -6.34
C PHE A 16 2.80 -0.47 -6.85
N VAL A 17 2.49 0.56 -6.07
CA VAL A 17 2.98 1.93 -6.25
C VAL A 17 3.51 2.42 -4.90
N VAL A 18 4.73 2.93 -4.88
CA VAL A 18 5.28 3.74 -3.81
C VAL A 18 5.07 5.20 -4.19
N SER A 19 4.39 5.95 -3.34
CA SER A 19 4.16 7.38 -3.51
C SER A 19 4.64 8.16 -2.29
N SER A 20 4.90 9.44 -2.48
CA SER A 20 5.04 10.38 -1.37
C SER A 20 3.70 10.61 -0.66
N SER A 21 3.74 11.28 0.50
CA SER A 21 2.55 11.58 1.31
C SER A 21 1.56 12.53 0.62
N ASP A 22 2.01 13.33 -0.34
CA ASP A 22 1.20 14.22 -1.18
C ASP A 22 0.71 13.57 -2.48
N GLY A 23 1.02 12.28 -2.70
CA GLY A 23 0.45 11.49 -3.80
C GLY A 23 1.26 11.52 -5.10
N LEU A 24 2.53 11.95 -5.06
CA LEU A 24 3.42 11.85 -6.22
C LEU A 24 3.98 10.42 -6.33
N PRO A 25 3.89 9.76 -7.50
CA PRO A 25 4.54 8.47 -7.71
C PRO A 25 6.07 8.58 -7.58
N LEU A 26 6.67 7.67 -6.81
CA LEU A 26 8.13 7.59 -6.63
C LEU A 26 8.71 6.36 -7.34
N PHE A 27 8.02 5.21 -7.22
CA PHE A 27 8.44 3.94 -7.82
C PHE A 27 7.25 2.98 -7.91
N SER A 28 7.16 2.20 -8.99
CA SER A 28 6.00 1.35 -9.27
C SER A 28 6.43 0.07 -9.98
N SER A 29 5.63 -0.99 -9.84
CA SER A 29 5.73 -2.18 -10.68
C SER A 29 4.69 -2.21 -11.81
N LEU A 30 3.81 -1.23 -11.87
CA LEU A 30 2.78 -1.13 -12.91
C LEU A 30 3.41 -0.67 -14.22
N ALA A 31 3.01 -1.30 -15.33
CA ALA A 31 3.44 -0.90 -16.67
C ALA A 31 2.64 0.30 -17.21
N ASP A 32 1.41 0.46 -16.74
CA ASP A 32 0.50 1.55 -17.10
C ASP A 32 0.75 2.78 -16.20
N LYS A 33 1.26 3.85 -16.81
CA LYS A 33 1.57 5.10 -16.12
C LYS A 33 0.32 5.85 -15.67
N GLU A 34 -0.78 5.77 -16.42
CA GLU A 34 -2.02 6.44 -16.03
C GLU A 34 -2.62 5.75 -14.80
N LEU A 35 -2.55 4.42 -14.75
CA LEU A 35 -2.94 3.65 -13.58
C LEU A 35 -2.04 3.97 -12.37
N GLU A 36 -0.72 4.08 -12.57
CA GLU A 36 0.23 4.49 -11.53
C GLU A 36 -0.13 5.84 -10.92
N GLU A 37 -0.36 6.86 -11.75
CA GLU A 37 -0.75 8.20 -11.30
C GLU A 37 -2.06 8.18 -10.51
N LYS A 38 -3.07 7.44 -10.99
CA LYS A 38 -4.35 7.27 -10.29
C LYS A 38 -4.16 6.62 -8.92
N VAL A 39 -3.39 5.54 -8.84
CA VAL A 39 -3.15 4.83 -7.57
C VAL A 39 -2.40 5.73 -6.58
N ALA A 40 -1.40 6.48 -7.02
CA ALA A 40 -0.64 7.39 -6.16
C ALA A 40 -1.52 8.51 -5.59
N ALA A 41 -2.33 9.17 -6.43
CA ALA A 41 -3.24 10.22 -5.99
C ALA A 41 -4.28 9.70 -4.99
N LEU A 42 -4.90 8.56 -5.27
CA LEU A 42 -5.88 7.94 -4.36
C LEU A 42 -5.25 7.48 -3.05
N THR A 43 -3.99 7.06 -3.08
CA THR A 43 -3.25 6.67 -1.88
C THR A 43 -3.12 7.81 -0.89
N ALA A 44 -2.78 9.03 -1.35
CA ALA A 44 -2.70 10.21 -0.48
C ALA A 44 -4.03 10.49 0.20
N VAL A 45 -5.12 10.53 -0.58
CA VAL A 45 -6.47 10.81 -0.08
C VAL A 45 -6.93 9.77 0.94
N LEU A 46 -6.86 8.47 0.60
CA LEU A 46 -7.36 7.41 1.46
C LEU A 46 -6.51 7.25 2.72
N SER A 47 -5.19 7.46 2.61
CA SER A 47 -4.31 7.41 3.76
C SER A 47 -4.55 8.56 4.72
N GLU A 48 -4.81 9.76 4.22
CA GLU A 48 -5.20 10.91 5.04
C GLU A 48 -6.50 10.62 5.81
N VAL A 49 -7.55 10.17 5.10
CA VAL A 49 -8.85 9.86 5.71
C VAL A 49 -8.73 8.75 6.75
N GLY A 50 -8.02 7.66 6.43
CA GLY A 50 -7.85 6.53 7.35
C GLY A 50 -7.02 6.89 8.60
N ASN A 51 -5.95 7.67 8.44
CA ASN A 51 -5.17 8.15 9.59
C ASN A 51 -5.97 9.09 10.48
N ARG A 52 -6.73 10.02 9.87
CA ARG A 52 -7.61 10.92 10.62
C ARG A 52 -8.65 10.12 11.40
N ALA A 53 -9.36 9.19 10.75
CA ALA A 53 -10.35 8.34 11.42
C ALA A 53 -9.73 7.55 12.59
N SER A 54 -8.55 6.95 12.39
CA SER A 54 -7.83 6.21 13.43
C SER A 54 -7.43 7.12 14.61
N THR A 55 -6.92 8.32 14.33
CA THR A 55 -6.44 9.27 15.34
C THR A 55 -7.58 9.85 16.16
N GLU A 56 -8.65 10.31 15.50
CA GLU A 56 -9.85 10.88 16.15
C GLU A 56 -10.55 9.86 17.06
N LEU A 57 -10.44 8.56 16.74
CA LEU A 57 -10.96 7.47 17.56
C LEU A 57 -9.95 6.93 18.59
N GLY A 58 -8.84 7.65 18.83
CA GLY A 58 -7.86 7.33 19.86
C GLY A 58 -7.02 6.07 19.59
N LYS A 59 -6.86 5.67 18.32
CA LYS A 59 -6.06 4.49 17.91
C LYS A 59 -4.64 4.85 17.46
N GLY A 60 -4.35 6.13 17.26
CA GLY A 60 -3.06 6.62 16.74
C GLY A 60 -2.99 6.55 15.21
N GLU A 61 -1.77 6.57 14.66
CA GLU A 61 -1.55 6.43 13.22
C GLU A 61 -1.97 5.03 12.73
N ALA A 62 -2.57 4.98 11.53
CA ALA A 62 -3.01 3.72 10.95
C ALA A 62 -1.80 2.89 10.49
N GLU A 63 -1.72 1.64 10.96
CA GLU A 63 -0.64 0.72 10.57
C GLU A 63 -0.74 0.32 9.09
N TRP A 64 -1.96 0.04 8.62
CA TRP A 64 -2.33 -0.14 7.22
C TRP A 64 -3.80 0.25 7.02
N ILE A 65 -4.18 0.55 5.78
CA ILE A 65 -5.56 0.81 5.34
C ILE A 65 -5.85 -0.14 4.18
N THR A 66 -7.07 -0.67 4.10
CA THR A 66 -7.44 -1.63 3.04
C THR A 66 -8.80 -1.29 2.44
N VAL A 67 -8.93 -1.51 1.14
CA VAL A 67 -10.19 -1.49 0.40
C VAL A 67 -10.36 -2.87 -0.22
N ASN A 68 -11.50 -3.52 0.05
CA ASN A 68 -11.79 -4.87 -0.40
C ASN A 68 -13.05 -4.86 -1.27
N ALA A 69 -12.96 -5.44 -2.45
CA ALA A 69 -14.07 -5.63 -3.36
C ALA A 69 -14.80 -6.97 -3.07
N PRO A 70 -16.10 -7.09 -3.41
CA PRO A 70 -16.88 -8.31 -3.18
C PRO A 70 -16.32 -9.56 -3.88
N ASP A 71 -15.58 -9.39 -4.97
CA ASP A 71 -14.94 -10.48 -5.70
C ASP A 71 -13.66 -11.01 -5.02
N GLY A 72 -13.23 -10.37 -3.93
CA GLY A 72 -12.03 -10.72 -3.18
C GLY A 72 -10.77 -9.97 -3.61
N SER A 73 -10.84 -9.10 -4.61
CA SER A 73 -9.75 -8.18 -4.97
C SER A 73 -9.70 -6.95 -4.06
N GLY A 74 -8.66 -6.14 -4.18
CA GLY A 74 -8.56 -4.90 -3.40
C GLY A 74 -7.20 -4.22 -3.43
N ILE A 75 -7.05 -3.26 -2.52
CA ILE A 75 -5.86 -2.44 -2.37
C ILE A 75 -5.48 -2.31 -0.90
N ILE A 76 -4.21 -2.52 -0.55
CA ILE A 76 -3.65 -2.23 0.78
C ILE A 76 -2.70 -1.04 0.68
N TYR A 77 -2.88 -0.05 1.55
CA TYR A 77 -2.00 1.09 1.74
C TYR A 77 -1.21 0.94 3.05
N THR A 78 0.11 1.06 2.99
CA THR A 78 1.00 0.92 4.15
C THR A 78 1.98 2.08 4.20
N LYS A 79 2.09 2.77 5.35
CA LYS A 79 3.06 3.85 5.55
C LYS A 79 4.49 3.29 5.55
N LEU A 80 5.37 3.88 4.74
CA LEU A 80 6.80 3.54 4.62
C LEU A 80 7.70 4.60 5.29
N GLY A 81 7.56 4.77 6.60
CA GLY A 81 8.38 5.73 7.35
C GLY A 81 8.23 7.16 6.80
N GLN A 82 9.36 7.80 6.46
CA GLN A 82 9.41 9.14 5.88
C GLN A 82 9.31 9.17 4.34
N ILE A 83 9.30 8.01 3.68
CA ILE A 83 9.27 7.92 2.21
C ILE A 83 7.87 8.28 1.68
N GLY A 84 6.83 7.89 2.41
CA GLY A 84 5.43 8.05 2.02
C GLY A 84 4.67 6.75 2.20
N TYR A 85 3.98 6.27 1.16
CA TYR A 85 3.08 5.11 1.21
C TYR A 85 3.41 4.08 0.14
N LEU A 86 3.14 2.82 0.47
CA LEU A 86 3.11 1.69 -0.44
C LEU A 86 1.65 1.25 -0.62
N ALA A 87 1.14 1.39 -1.84
CA ALA A 87 -0.13 0.82 -2.28
C ALA A 87 0.13 -0.50 -3.01
N VAL A 88 -0.60 -1.56 -2.66
CA VAL A 88 -0.49 -2.88 -3.31
C VAL A 88 -1.86 -3.31 -3.78
N LEU A 89 -1.97 -3.57 -5.08
CA LEU A 89 -3.15 -4.12 -5.73
C LEU A 89 -3.08 -5.65 -5.68
N PHE A 90 -4.19 -6.27 -5.32
CA PHE A 90 -4.27 -7.71 -5.16
C PHE A 90 -5.58 -8.26 -5.73
N ASN A 91 -5.51 -9.44 -6.32
CA ASN A 91 -6.68 -10.16 -6.79
C ASN A 91 -7.20 -11.16 -5.74
N LYS A 92 -8.36 -11.78 -6.05
CA LYS A 92 -9.06 -12.75 -5.22
C LYS A 92 -8.25 -13.99 -4.80
N ASP A 93 -7.20 -14.32 -5.54
CA ASP A 93 -6.37 -15.50 -5.26
C ASP A 93 -5.22 -15.17 -4.27
N THR A 94 -5.15 -13.91 -3.81
CA THR A 94 -4.14 -13.44 -2.87
C THR A 94 -4.39 -13.94 -1.46
N ARG A 95 -3.38 -14.56 -0.86
CA ARG A 95 -3.39 -14.92 0.57
C ARG A 95 -3.09 -13.68 1.41
N LEU A 96 -4.12 -12.95 1.83
CA LEU A 96 -3.98 -11.67 2.55
C LEU A 96 -3.08 -11.75 3.80
N GLY A 97 -3.11 -12.86 4.55
CA GLY A 97 -2.20 -13.04 5.69
C GLY A 97 -0.72 -13.03 5.30
N VAL A 98 -0.38 -13.62 4.14
CA VAL A 98 1.00 -13.62 3.59
C VAL A 98 1.37 -12.24 3.08
N LEU A 99 0.44 -11.54 2.41
CA LEU A 99 0.65 -10.17 1.96
C LEU A 99 0.92 -9.23 3.15
N LEU A 100 0.05 -9.23 4.17
CA LEU A 100 0.22 -8.43 5.38
C LEU A 100 1.51 -8.77 6.15
N TYR A 101 1.91 -10.04 6.20
CA TYR A 101 3.21 -10.43 6.76
C TYR A 101 4.38 -9.79 5.98
N THR A 102 4.33 -9.86 4.64
CA THR A 102 5.35 -9.32 3.75
C THR A 102 5.44 -7.79 3.88
N LEU A 103 4.31 -7.10 3.96
CA LEU A 103 4.24 -5.64 4.14
C LEU A 103 4.85 -5.20 5.48
N ARG A 104 4.57 -5.92 6.57
CA ARG A 104 5.20 -5.66 7.87
C ARG A 104 6.71 -5.87 7.85
N ASP A 105 7.19 -6.90 7.15
CA ASP A 105 8.63 -7.14 6.98
C ASP A 105 9.30 -6.01 6.17
N ILE A 106 8.65 -5.55 5.09
CA ILE A 106 9.13 -4.40 4.30
C ILE A 106 9.20 -3.14 5.16
N LYS A 107 8.14 -2.82 5.91
CA LYS A 107 8.10 -1.65 6.79
C LYS A 107 9.23 -1.69 7.82
N ARG A 108 9.46 -2.85 8.45
CA ARG A 108 10.56 -3.04 9.40
C ARG A 108 11.94 -2.81 8.79
N LYS A 109 12.15 -3.20 7.52
CA LYS A 109 13.42 -2.98 6.80
C LYS A 109 13.66 -1.54 6.35
N ILE A 110 12.59 -0.74 6.26
CA ILE A 110 12.65 0.67 5.83
C ILE A 110 12.68 1.62 7.02
N GLY A 111 11.99 1.26 8.12
CA GLY A 111 11.95 2.05 9.36
C GLY A 111 13.04 1.69 10.38
N GLY A 112 13.91 0.73 10.05
CA GLY A 112 15.13 0.43 10.79
C GLY A 112 16.33 1.22 10.27
#